data_AF-A0A536LGH1-F1
#
_entry.id   AF-A0A536LGH1-F1
#
_cell.length_a   1.000
_cell.length_b   1.000
_cell.length_c   1.000
_cell.angle_alpha   90.00
_cell.angle_beta   90.00
_cell.angle_gamma   90.00
#
_symmetry.space_group_name_H-M   'P 1'
#
loop_
_entity.id
_entity.type
_entity.pdbx_description
1 polymer ?
#
loop_
_entity_poly.entity_id
_entity_poly.type
_entity_poly.pdbx_seq_one_letter_code
_entity_poly.pdbx_strand_id
1 'polypeptide(L)' 'WIVGTAEVHERHRTGTEPFHGTIPTEVTVPAFQTRVTTITFDHPGDLLYICHLPGHEQYGMVGTLHVVEG' A
#
# COMPACT_ATOMS: atom_id res chain seq x y z
N TRP A 1 -4.48 1.09 2.50
CA TRP A 1 -3.07 1.48 2.45
C TRP A 1 -2.28 0.27 2.02
N ILE A 2 -1.62 0.34 0.87
CA ILE A 2 -1.07 -0.83 0.20
C ILE A 2 0.38 -0.52 -0.15
N VAL A 3 1.30 -1.38 0.28
CA VAL A 3 2.72 -1.35 -0.11
C VAL A 3 2.95 -2.44 -1.14
N GLY A 4 3.43 -2.12 -2.33
CA GLY A 4 3.60 -3.13 -3.37
C GLY A 4 4.26 -2.63 -4.64
N THR A 5 4.43 -3.55 -5.59
CA THR A 5 4.94 -3.24 -6.92
C THR A 5 3.88 -2.49 -7.74
N ALA A 6 4.28 -1.91 -8.87
CA ALA A 6 3.34 -1.29 -9.81
C ALA A 6 2.19 -2.24 -10.20
N GLU A 7 2.49 -3.54 -10.39
CA GLU A 7 1.48 -4.55 -10.71
C GLU A 7 0.43 -4.72 -9.60
N VAL A 8 0.85 -4.73 -8.33
CA VAL A 8 -0.07 -4.75 -7.18
C VAL A 8 -1.02 -3.54 -7.26
N HIS A 9 -0.50 -2.36 -7.60
CA HIS A 9 -1.31 -1.16 -7.68
C HIS A 9 -2.25 -1.15 -8.88
N GLU A 10 -1.84 -1.66 -10.05
CA GLU A 10 -2.75 -1.79 -11.20
C GLU A 10 -3.96 -2.67 -10.88
N ARG A 11 -3.75 -3.79 -10.17
CA ARG A 11 -4.86 -4.64 -9.72
C ARG A 11 -5.81 -3.87 -8.81
N HIS A 12 -5.28 -3.14 -7.84
CA HIS A 12 -6.11 -2.44 -6.86
C HIS A 12 -6.82 -1.18 -7.41
N ARG A 13 -6.37 -0.58 -8.52
CA ARG A 13 -7.12 0.51 -9.18
C ARG A 13 -8.45 0.07 -9.77
N THR A 14 -8.56 -1.22 -10.08
CA THR A 14 -9.78 -1.82 -10.65
C THR A 14 -10.47 -2.79 -9.68
N GLY A 15 -9.84 -3.05 -8.53
CA GLY A 15 -10.36 -3.90 -7.47
C GLY A 15 -11.59 -3.29 -6.78
N THR A 16 -12.36 -4.15 -6.12
CA THR A 16 -13.58 -3.77 -5.39
C THR A 16 -13.55 -4.24 -3.94
N GLU A 17 -12.41 -4.69 -3.44
CA GLU A 17 -12.23 -5.16 -2.08
C GLU A 17 -12.51 -4.03 -1.07
N PRO A 18 -13.52 -4.17 -0.19
CA PRO A 18 -13.90 -3.09 0.72
C PRO A 18 -12.98 -2.99 1.95
N PHE A 19 -12.16 -4.02 2.21
CA PHE A 19 -11.26 -4.06 3.36
C PHE A 19 -10.01 -4.91 3.10
N HIS A 20 -8.93 -4.54 3.78
CA HIS A 20 -7.68 -5.31 3.85
C HIS A 20 -7.26 -5.52 5.32
N GLY A 21 -6.43 -6.52 5.57
CA GLY A 21 -5.88 -6.79 6.89
C GLY A 21 -5.34 -8.21 7.10
N THR A 22 -5.45 -9.08 6.10
CA THR A 22 -4.87 -10.44 6.14
C THR A 22 -3.47 -10.50 5.51
N ILE A 23 -3.11 -9.52 4.69
CA ILE A 23 -1.81 -9.41 4.04
C ILE A 23 -1.06 -8.24 4.70
N PRO A 24 0.16 -8.44 5.26
CA PRO A 24 0.85 -7.39 6.02
C PRO A 24 1.08 -6.08 5.25
N THR A 25 1.19 -6.17 3.92
CA THR A 25 1.38 -5.01 3.04
C THR A 25 0.08 -4.32 2.64
N GLU A 26 -1.09 -4.86 2.98
CA GLU A 26 -2.40 -4.30 2.65
C GLU A 26 -3.24 -4.11 3.92
N VAL A 27 -3.44 -2.85 4.31
CA VAL A 27 -4.06 -2.51 5.59
C VAL A 27 -5.18 -1.48 5.40
N THR A 28 -6.34 -1.76 5.98
CA THR A 28 -7.40 -0.75 6.17
C THR A 28 -7.05 0.16 7.33
N VAL A 29 -6.91 1.47 7.05
CA VAL A 29 -6.69 2.54 8.03
C VAL A 29 -7.93 3.44 8.03
N PRO A 30 -8.85 3.32 9.00
CA PRO A 30 -9.99 4.22 9.11
C PRO A 30 -9.57 5.67 9.39
N ALA A 31 -10.47 6.62 9.12
CA ALA A 31 -10.24 8.03 9.41
C ALA A 31 -9.87 8.25 10.89
N PHE A 32 -8.83 9.05 11.13
CA PHE A 32 -8.33 9.39 12.46
C PHE A 32 -7.87 8.19 13.32
N GLN A 33 -7.48 7.08 12.68
CA GLN A 33 -7.00 5.89 13.37
C GLN A 33 -5.57 5.55 12.96
N THR A 34 -4.86 4.87 13.87
CA THR A 34 -3.52 4.33 13.63
C THR A 34 -3.58 2.82 13.41
N ARG A 35 -2.67 2.29 12.58
CA ARG A 35 -2.45 0.86 12.38
C ARG A 35 -0.96 0.54 12.47
N VAL A 36 -0.65 -0.69 12.84
CA VAL A 36 0.72 -1.22 12.89
C VAL A 36 0.74 -2.53 12.13
N THR A 37 1.75 -2.73 11.31
CA THR A 37 2.03 -3.97 10.56
C THR A 37 3.54 -4.17 10.48
N THR A 38 3.96 -5.40 10.21
CA THR A 38 5.38 -5.75 10.02
C THR A 38 5.55 -6.30 8.62
N ILE A 39 6.46 -5.69 7.85
CA ILE A 39 6.80 -6.11 6.49
C ILE A 39 8.26 -6.55 6.49
N THR A 40 8.54 -7.71 5.90
CA THR A 40 9.89 -8.18 5.61
C THR A 40 10.18 -7.93 4.14
N PHE A 41 11.36 -7.39 3.83
CA PHE A 41 11.82 -7.16 2.46
C PHE A 41 12.95 -8.13 2.16
N ASP A 42 12.74 -9.01 1.18
CA ASP A 42 13.73 -10.04 0.82
C ASP A 42 14.82 -9.50 -0.11
N HIS A 43 14.52 -8.42 -0.85
CA HIS A 43 15.41 -7.81 -1.83
C HIS A 43 15.33 -6.29 -1.81
N PRO A 44 16.43 -5.57 -2.10
CA PRO A 44 16.40 -4.15 -2.43
C PRO A 44 15.53 -3.88 -3.67
N GLY A 45 14.99 -2.67 -3.75
CA GLY A 45 14.17 -2.20 -4.87
C GLY A 45 13.17 -1.12 -4.47
N ASP A 46 12.51 -0.58 -5.49
CA ASP A 46 11.49 0.44 -5.31
C ASP A 46 10.10 -0.19 -5.25
N LEU A 47 9.35 0.19 -4.23
CA LEU A 47 7.94 -0.12 -4.07
C LEU A 47 7.14 1.16 -4.01
N LEU A 48 5.84 1.05 -4.23
CA LEU A 48 4.90 2.14 -4.06
C LEU A 48 4.10 1.88 -2.77
N TYR A 49 3.63 2.96 -2.17
CA TYR A 49 2.65 2.90 -1.11
C TYR A 49 1.47 3.82 -1.45
N ILE A 50 0.29 3.24 -1.70
CA ILE A 50 -0.87 3.97 -2.25
C ILE A 50 -2.15 3.58 -1.51
N CYS A 51 -3.07 4.52 -1.37
CA CYS A 51 -4.45 4.25 -0.96
C CYS A 51 -5.40 4.29 -2.16
N HIS A 52 -6.06 3.18 -2.45
CA HIS A 52 -6.99 3.03 -3.57
C HIS A 52 -8.47 3.20 -3.21
N LEU A 53 -8.76 3.68 -1.99
CA LEU A 53 -10.12 4.13 -1.68
C LEU A 53 -10.49 5.27 -2.66
N PRO A 54 -11.70 5.29 -3.24
CA PRO A 54 -12.05 6.23 -4.30
C PRO A 54 -11.65 7.69 -4.01
N GLY A 55 -10.88 8.28 -4.93
CA GLY A 55 -10.36 9.65 -4.84
C GLY A 55 -9.04 9.80 -4.07
N HIS A 56 -8.66 8.85 -3.21
CA HIS A 56 -7.49 9.03 -2.33
C HIS A 56 -6.16 9.07 -3.09
N GLU A 57 -5.94 8.20 -4.08
CA GLU A 57 -4.76 8.26 -4.96
C GLU A 57 -4.70 9.60 -5.71
N GLN A 58 -5.82 10.02 -6.30
CA GLN A 58 -5.94 11.27 -7.06
C GLN A 58 -5.70 12.52 -6.21
N TYR A 59 -6.04 12.46 -4.92
CA TYR A 59 -5.81 13.54 -3.96
C TYR A 59 -4.44 13.48 -3.29
N GLY A 60 -3.56 12.57 -3.72
CA GLY A 60 -2.16 12.56 -3.34
C GLY A 60 -1.77 11.57 -2.25
N MET A 61 -2.62 10.59 -1.92
CA MET A 61 -2.22 9.47 -1.05
C MET A 61 -1.36 8.46 -1.81
N VAL A 62 -0.21 8.93 -2.28
CA VAL A 62 0.81 8.20 -3.04
C VAL A 62 2.19 8.47 -2.46
N GLY A 63 3.04 7.47 -2.50
CA GLY A 63 4.47 7.68 -2.35
C GLY A 63 5.28 6.45 -2.70
N THR A 64 6.60 6.61 -2.59
CA THR A 64 7.59 5.61 -3.00
C THR A 64 8.39 5.16 -1.79
N LEU A 65 8.56 3.85 -1.65
CA LEU A 65 9.43 3.23 -0.67
C LEU A 65 10.67 2.70 -1.39
N HIS A 66 11.82 3.24 -1.04
CA HIS A 66 13.11 2.76 -1.52
C HIS A 66 13.71 1.78 -0.52
N VAL A 67 13.78 0.50 -0.88
CA VAL A 67 14.49 -0.52 -0.10
C VAL A 67 15.90 -0.60 -0.66
N VAL A 68 16.89 -0.25 0.16
CA VAL A 68 18.31 -0.24 -0.24
C VAL A 68 19.06 -1.39 0.44
N GLU A 69 20.22 -1.75 -0.12
CA GLU A 69 21.14 -2.66 0.58
C GLU A 69 21.57 -2.06 1.93
N GLY A 70 21.67 -2.92 2.94
CA GLY A 70 22.04 -2.55 4.31
C GLY A 70 23.54 -2.58 4.57
#